data_AF-A0A388PFF4-F1
#
_entry.id   AF-A0A388PFF4-F1
#
_cell.length_a   1.000
_cell.length_b   1.000
_cell.length_c   1.000
_cell.angle_alpha   90.00
_cell.angle_beta   90.00
_cell.angle_gamma   90.00
#
_symmetry.space_group_name_H-M   'P 1'
#
loop_
_entity.id
_entity.type
_entity.pdbx_description
1 polymer ?
#
loop_
_entity_poly.entity_id
_entity_poly.type
_entity_poly.pdbx_seq_one_letter_code
_entity_poly.pdbx_strand_id
1 'polypeptide(L)'
;MTDLQRLVAQGKDGAAKDVAAMKADLEADTQIASADVRRRGDGSLEIILRERKAVAKIASLPGSGPMIIRLVSPEGVQFSGAGYPSEAIRNLPLIIDYRTTGSGDKVTIEGIEVAGPFLLAAQSAYPNQYREWSELSLRDCFGAQEDSPGSNLRVTVRRGSQPADRAVLTEIVFSTANWRNELAILSRLDLDGLLRRPGNTAPAYVLKLSIQNRTSARSVPEPRLVPATPR
;
A
#
# COMPACT_ATOMS: atom_id res chain seq x y z
N MET A 1 -23.14 -1.41 -3.59
CA MET A 1 -23.69 -2.09 -4.78
C MET A 1 -22.80 -1.70 -5.94
N THR A 2 -22.19 -2.67 -6.62
CA THR A 2 -21.26 -2.40 -7.74
C THR A 2 -22.03 -2.01 -9.00
N ASP A 3 -21.36 -1.37 -9.96
CA ASP A 3 -22.03 -0.88 -11.19
C ASP A 3 -22.52 -2.01 -12.08
N LEU A 4 -21.85 -3.16 -12.06
CA LEU A 4 -22.34 -4.39 -12.68
C LEU A 4 -23.65 -4.87 -12.05
N GLN A 5 -23.79 -4.82 -10.72
CA GLN A 5 -25.04 -5.21 -10.05
C GLN A 5 -26.20 -4.29 -10.44
N ARG A 6 -25.93 -2.98 -10.64
CA ARG A 6 -26.91 -2.05 -11.20
C ARG A 6 -27.31 -2.40 -12.63
N LEU A 7 -26.34 -2.69 -13.49
CA LEU A 7 -26.60 -3.07 -14.88
C LEU A 7 -27.45 -4.35 -14.98
N VAL A 8 -27.13 -5.36 -14.15
CA VAL A 8 -27.89 -6.61 -14.08
C VAL A 8 -29.31 -6.36 -13.55
N ALA A 9 -29.47 -5.50 -12.54
CA ALA A 9 -30.78 -5.15 -12.00
C ALA A 9 -31.69 -4.42 -13.01
N GLN A 10 -31.13 -3.76 -14.03
CA GLN A 10 -31.87 -3.10 -15.10
C GLN A 10 -32.44 -4.09 -16.15
N GLY A 11 -32.10 -5.37 -16.10
CA GLY A 11 -32.72 -6.42 -16.91
C GLY A 11 -32.66 -6.15 -18.42
N LYS A 12 -33.82 -6.17 -19.10
CA LYS A 12 -33.92 -5.97 -20.55
C LYS A 12 -33.50 -4.56 -21.00
N ASP A 13 -33.76 -3.54 -20.19
CA ASP A 13 -33.40 -2.15 -20.51
C ASP A 13 -31.90 -1.93 -20.36
N GLY A 14 -31.29 -2.58 -19.37
CA GLY A 14 -29.83 -2.66 -19.23
C GLY A 14 -29.21 -3.38 -20.42
N ALA A 15 -29.81 -4.48 -20.88
CA ALA A 15 -29.32 -5.26 -22.01
C ALA A 15 -29.50 -4.59 -23.38
N ALA A 16 -30.43 -3.64 -23.51
CA ALA A 16 -30.67 -2.86 -24.73
C ALA A 16 -29.74 -1.63 -24.87
N LYS A 17 -29.04 -1.26 -23.80
CA LYS A 17 -28.12 -0.12 -23.80
C LYS A 17 -26.94 -0.36 -24.76
N ASP A 18 -26.42 0.73 -25.30
CA ASP A 18 -25.24 0.69 -26.16
C ASP A 18 -24.02 0.14 -25.41
N VAL A 19 -23.25 -0.74 -26.07
CA VAL A 19 -22.11 -1.43 -25.43
C VAL A 19 -20.98 -0.48 -25.04
N ALA A 20 -20.76 0.60 -25.81
CA ALA A 20 -19.77 1.60 -25.46
C ALA A 20 -20.22 2.43 -24.26
N ALA A 21 -21.51 2.74 -24.17
CA ALA A 21 -22.09 3.39 -22.99
C ALA A 21 -22.02 2.49 -21.73
N MET A 22 -22.30 1.18 -21.85
CA MET A 22 -22.14 0.25 -20.73
C MET A 22 -20.69 0.17 -20.27
N LYS A 23 -19.75 0.11 -21.21
CA LYS A 23 -18.32 0.11 -20.91
C LYS A 23 -17.93 1.38 -20.15
N ALA A 24 -18.35 2.55 -20.63
CA ALA A 24 -18.05 3.83 -20.00
C ALA A 24 -18.61 3.91 -18.56
N ASP A 25 -19.83 3.42 -18.33
CA ASP A 25 -20.41 3.36 -16.99
C ASP A 25 -19.63 2.42 -16.07
N LEU A 26 -19.24 1.24 -16.56
CA LEU A 26 -18.46 0.28 -15.76
C LEU A 26 -17.07 0.81 -15.41
N GLU A 27 -16.41 1.51 -16.35
CA GLU A 27 -15.09 2.11 -16.13
C GLU A 27 -15.14 3.41 -15.32
N ALA A 28 -16.33 3.98 -15.10
CA ALA A 28 -16.53 5.10 -14.16
C ALA A 28 -16.40 4.67 -12.69
N ASP A 29 -16.61 3.38 -12.37
CA ASP A 29 -16.28 2.82 -11.06
C ASP A 29 -14.76 2.74 -10.90
N THR A 30 -14.21 3.51 -9.95
CA THR A 30 -12.76 3.56 -9.70
C THR A 30 -12.17 2.22 -9.22
N GLN A 31 -12.99 1.23 -8.87
CA GLN A 31 -12.52 -0.13 -8.62
C GLN A 31 -12.21 -0.89 -9.92
N ILE A 32 -12.82 -0.54 -11.05
CA ILE A 32 -12.66 -1.24 -12.33
C ILE A 32 -11.52 -0.63 -13.15
N ALA A 33 -10.44 -1.39 -13.31
CA ALA A 33 -9.27 -0.98 -14.09
C ALA A 33 -9.58 -0.94 -15.59
N SER A 34 -10.37 -1.90 -16.08
CA SER A 34 -10.84 -1.96 -17.46
C SER A 34 -12.06 -2.86 -17.58
N ALA A 35 -12.97 -2.53 -18.49
CA ALA A 35 -14.09 -3.38 -18.88
C ALA A 35 -14.03 -3.71 -20.37
N ASP A 36 -14.25 -4.97 -20.70
CA ASP A 36 -14.56 -5.41 -22.06
C ASP A 36 -16.05 -5.80 -22.10
N VAL A 37 -16.80 -5.17 -22.99
CA VAL A 37 -18.23 -5.38 -23.14
C VAL A 37 -18.49 -5.69 -24.61
N ARG A 38 -19.01 -6.88 -24.87
CA ARG A 38 -19.37 -7.31 -26.23
C ARG A 38 -20.71 -8.01 -26.26
N ARG A 39 -21.42 -7.85 -27.38
CA ARG A 39 -22.64 -8.60 -27.66
C ARG A 39 -22.30 -9.82 -28.51
N ARG A 40 -22.76 -10.98 -28.09
CA ARG A 40 -22.58 -12.24 -28.83
C ARG A 40 -23.65 -12.37 -29.92
N GLY A 41 -23.41 -13.26 -30.89
CA GLY A 41 -24.31 -13.50 -32.02
C GLY A 41 -25.70 -14.05 -31.63
N ASP A 42 -25.83 -14.61 -30.42
CA ASP A 42 -27.09 -15.07 -29.83
C ASP A 42 -27.84 -13.94 -29.08
N GLY A 43 -27.33 -12.71 -29.12
CA GLY A 43 -27.91 -11.55 -28.46
C GLY A 43 -27.50 -11.39 -26.99
N SER A 44 -26.79 -12.36 -26.40
CA SER A 44 -26.30 -12.28 -25.03
C SER A 44 -25.18 -11.24 -24.87
N LEU A 45 -25.03 -10.71 -23.66
CA LEU A 45 -23.95 -9.79 -23.31
C LEU A 45 -22.85 -10.55 -22.58
N GLU A 46 -21.63 -10.34 -23.02
CA GLU A 46 -20.43 -10.79 -22.34
C GLU A 46 -19.67 -9.60 -21.80
N ILE A 47 -19.42 -9.63 -20.50
CA ILE A 47 -18.73 -8.58 -19.77
C ILE A 47 -17.55 -9.21 -19.04
N ILE A 48 -16.34 -8.76 -19.37
CA ILE A 48 -15.11 -9.15 -18.69
C ILE A 48 -14.58 -7.93 -17.95
N LEU A 49 -14.50 -8.03 -16.63
CA LEU A 49 -14.01 -6.96 -15.76
C LEU A 49 -12.62 -7.30 -15.25
N ARG A 50 -11.74 -6.30 -15.25
CA ARG A 50 -10.49 -6.32 -14.49
C ARG A 50 -10.61 -5.31 -13.37
N GLU A 51 -10.68 -5.79 -12.14
CA GLU A 51 -10.65 -4.92 -10.96
C GLU A 51 -9.21 -4.53 -10.61
N ARG A 52 -9.05 -3.32 -10.07
CA ARG A 52 -7.77 -2.83 -9.52
C ARG A 52 -7.38 -3.67 -8.32
N LYS A 53 -6.09 -3.96 -8.18
CA LYS A 53 -5.51 -4.64 -7.03
C LYS A 53 -5.24 -3.63 -5.91
N ALA A 54 -5.64 -3.94 -4.67
CA ALA A 54 -5.31 -3.12 -3.51
C ALA A 54 -3.92 -3.45 -2.94
N VAL A 55 -3.10 -2.42 -2.72
CA VAL A 55 -1.77 -2.50 -2.07
C VAL A 55 -1.70 -1.73 -0.76
N ALA A 56 -2.74 -0.99 -0.39
CA ALA A 56 -2.85 -0.34 0.89
C ALA A 56 -4.29 0.13 1.12
N LYS A 57 -4.52 0.75 2.26
CA LYS A 57 -5.71 1.55 2.53
C LYS A 57 -5.32 2.91 3.09
N ILE A 58 -6.22 3.87 2.98
CA ILE A 58 -6.14 5.14 3.69
C ILE A 58 -7.39 5.31 4.55
N ALA A 59 -7.26 6.12 5.59
CA ALA A 59 -8.36 6.55 6.42
C ALA A 59 -8.50 8.06 6.28
N SER A 60 -9.64 8.53 5.78
CA SER A 60 -9.96 9.94 5.71
C SER A 60 -11.10 10.25 6.67
N LEU A 61 -10.94 11.31 7.47
CA LEU A 61 -12.02 11.88 8.24
C LEU A 61 -12.56 13.09 7.46
N PRO A 62 -13.73 12.97 6.80
CA PRO A 62 -14.37 14.15 6.22
C PRO A 62 -14.67 15.16 7.33
N GLY A 63 -14.67 16.46 6.99
CA GLY A 63 -14.85 17.56 7.96
C GLY A 63 -16.13 17.46 8.80
N SER A 64 -17.11 16.65 8.37
CA SER A 64 -18.16 16.09 9.21
C SER A 64 -18.46 14.65 8.77
N GLY A 65 -18.78 13.77 9.73
CA GLY A 65 -19.19 12.39 9.46
C GLY A 65 -18.19 11.33 9.94
N PRO A 66 -18.48 10.04 9.66
CA PRO A 66 -17.65 8.93 10.09
C PRO A 66 -16.35 8.87 9.30
N MET A 67 -15.32 8.26 9.91
CA MET A 67 -14.07 7.91 9.21
C MET A 67 -14.38 6.99 8.02
N ILE A 68 -13.85 7.33 6.85
CA ILE A 68 -14.02 6.57 5.61
C ILE A 68 -12.71 5.85 5.32
N ILE A 69 -12.79 4.54 5.12
CA ILE A 69 -11.65 3.74 4.63
C ILE A 69 -11.78 3.57 3.12
N ARG A 70 -10.70 3.88 2.38
CA ARG A 70 -10.58 3.62 0.95
C ARG A 70 -9.39 2.70 0.70
N LEU A 71 -9.55 1.77 -0.24
CA LEU A 71 -8.43 0.96 -0.74
C LEU A 71 -7.64 1.79 -1.76
N VAL A 72 -6.35 1.50 -1.86
CA VAL A 72 -5.42 2.21 -2.73
C VAL A 72 -4.74 1.20 -3.65
N SER A 73 -4.75 1.50 -4.95
CA SER A 73 -4.03 0.76 -5.99
C SER A 73 -2.55 1.16 -6.06
N PRO A 74 -1.66 0.39 -6.71
CA PRO A 74 -0.27 0.77 -6.92
C PRO A 74 -0.10 2.13 -7.61
N GLU A 75 -1.06 2.52 -8.45
CA GLU A 75 -1.06 3.78 -9.19
C GLU A 75 -1.64 4.95 -8.36
N GLY A 76 -2.06 4.68 -7.11
CA GLY A 76 -2.62 5.68 -6.20
C GLY A 76 -4.10 5.99 -6.38
N VAL A 77 -4.80 5.27 -7.27
CA VAL A 77 -6.26 5.36 -7.39
C VAL A 77 -6.92 4.81 -6.12
N GLN A 78 -7.82 5.61 -5.55
CA GLN A 78 -8.61 5.27 -4.37
C GLN A 78 -9.96 4.68 -4.77
N PHE A 79 -10.38 3.60 -4.11
CA PHE A 79 -11.64 2.92 -4.40
C PHE A 79 -12.27 2.31 -3.15
N SER A 80 -13.54 1.90 -3.25
CA SER A 80 -14.33 1.44 -2.09
C SER A 80 -13.91 0.05 -1.58
N GLY A 81 -13.43 -0.84 -2.46
CA GLY A 81 -13.15 -2.23 -2.11
C GLY A 81 -14.42 -3.06 -1.96
N ALA A 82 -15.50 -2.75 -2.68
CA ALA A 82 -16.71 -3.54 -2.66
C ALA A 82 -16.42 -4.98 -3.10
N GLY A 83 -16.84 -5.98 -2.31
CA GLY A 83 -16.59 -7.39 -2.61
C GLY A 83 -15.19 -7.90 -2.26
N TYR A 84 -14.29 -7.04 -1.77
CA TYR A 84 -12.99 -7.49 -1.25
C TYR A 84 -13.16 -8.31 0.04
N PRO A 85 -12.44 -9.44 0.21
CA PRO A 85 -12.48 -10.20 1.45
C PRO A 85 -12.02 -9.35 2.65
N SER A 86 -12.80 -9.38 3.74
CA SER A 86 -12.50 -8.59 4.95
C SER A 86 -11.11 -8.88 5.53
N GLU A 87 -10.63 -10.12 5.42
CA GLU A 87 -9.29 -10.50 5.83
C GLU A 87 -8.20 -9.85 4.96
N ALA A 88 -8.41 -9.81 3.64
CA ALA A 88 -7.50 -9.14 2.72
C ALA A 88 -7.38 -7.65 3.07
N ILE A 89 -8.50 -6.97 3.33
CA ILE A 89 -8.53 -5.55 3.74
C ILE A 89 -7.82 -5.35 5.09
N ARG A 90 -8.00 -6.27 6.05
CA ARG A 90 -7.35 -6.20 7.36
C ARG A 90 -5.83 -6.22 7.25
N ASN A 91 -5.32 -7.06 6.36
CA ASN A 91 -3.88 -7.27 6.14
C ASN A 91 -3.22 -6.16 5.31
N LEU A 92 -3.99 -5.28 4.65
CA LEU A 92 -3.44 -4.10 4.01
C LEU A 92 -2.90 -3.11 5.06
N PRO A 93 -1.69 -2.54 4.85
CA PRO A 93 -1.18 -1.46 5.67
C PRO A 93 -1.96 -0.17 5.43
N LEU A 94 -2.06 0.67 6.45
CA LEU A 94 -2.62 2.01 6.37
C LEU A 94 -1.53 2.99 5.89
N ILE A 95 -1.76 3.77 4.84
CA ILE A 95 -0.88 4.89 4.49
C ILE A 95 -1.20 6.06 5.42
N ILE A 96 -0.16 6.60 6.06
CA ILE A 96 -0.25 7.72 7.01
C ILE A 96 0.75 8.83 6.63
N ASP A 97 0.60 10.00 7.24
CA ASP A 97 1.44 11.19 7.00
C ASP A 97 1.56 11.58 5.51
N TYR A 98 0.54 11.22 4.72
CA TYR A 98 0.50 11.50 3.30
C TYR A 98 -0.05 12.89 3.03
N ARG A 99 0.37 13.45 1.90
CA ARG A 99 -0.21 14.67 1.33
C ARG A 99 -1.12 14.29 0.18
N THR A 100 -2.07 15.17 -0.13
CA THR A 100 -2.97 14.97 -1.27
C THR A 100 -2.95 16.19 -2.18
N THR A 101 -3.07 15.93 -3.47
CA THR A 101 -3.24 16.96 -4.51
C THR A 101 -4.52 16.70 -5.29
N GLY A 102 -5.08 17.77 -5.86
CA GLY A 102 -6.33 17.71 -6.61
C GLY A 102 -7.58 17.88 -5.74
N SER A 103 -8.74 17.63 -6.33
CA SER A 103 -10.05 17.77 -5.68
C SER A 103 -11.03 16.71 -6.18
N GLY A 104 -12.02 16.39 -5.34
CA GLY A 104 -13.05 15.40 -5.65
C GLY A 104 -12.48 14.00 -5.97
N ASP A 105 -12.93 13.40 -7.06
CA ASP A 105 -12.52 12.05 -7.47
C ASP A 105 -11.12 11.98 -8.09
N LYS A 106 -10.45 13.14 -8.27
CA LYS A 106 -9.07 13.23 -8.81
C LYS A 106 -8.02 13.41 -7.72
N VAL A 107 -8.38 13.20 -6.45
CA VAL A 107 -7.45 13.29 -5.33
C VAL A 107 -6.38 12.22 -5.46
N THR A 108 -5.13 12.65 -5.59
CA THR A 108 -3.96 11.78 -5.69
C THR A 108 -3.15 11.87 -4.39
N ILE A 109 -2.57 10.75 -3.97
CA ILE A 109 -1.67 10.68 -2.82
C ILE A 109 -0.27 11.05 -3.32
N GLU A 110 0.32 12.11 -2.79
CA GLU A 110 1.72 12.44 -3.13
C GLU A 110 2.67 11.35 -2.59
N GLY A 111 3.72 11.01 -3.34
CA GLY A 111 4.69 9.98 -2.96
C GLY A 111 4.23 8.56 -3.32
N ILE A 112 3.03 8.40 -3.87
CA ILE A 112 2.49 7.09 -4.26
C ILE A 112 3.21 6.50 -5.47
N GLU A 113 3.83 7.34 -6.30
CA GLU A 113 4.69 6.94 -7.40
C GLU A 113 5.89 6.10 -6.94
N VAL A 114 6.35 6.31 -5.70
CA VAL A 114 7.40 5.51 -5.05
C VAL A 114 6.79 4.40 -4.20
N ALA A 115 5.84 4.76 -3.33
CA ALA A 115 5.24 3.86 -2.35
C ALA A 115 4.40 2.74 -2.98
N GLY A 116 3.69 3.03 -4.07
CA GLY A 116 2.84 2.09 -4.78
C GLY A 116 3.61 0.90 -5.36
N PRO A 117 4.64 1.12 -6.19
CA PRO A 117 5.53 0.05 -6.66
C PRO A 117 6.23 -0.71 -5.52
N PHE A 118 6.64 0.00 -4.46
CA PHE A 118 7.22 -0.62 -3.26
C PHE A 118 6.24 -1.60 -2.59
N LEU A 119 5.02 -1.16 -2.30
CA LEU A 119 3.98 -1.97 -1.69
C LEU A 119 3.56 -3.13 -2.58
N LEU A 120 3.42 -2.90 -3.90
CA LEU A 120 3.10 -3.96 -4.86
C LEU A 120 4.19 -5.05 -4.88
N ALA A 121 5.46 -4.64 -4.91
CA ALA A 121 6.59 -5.57 -4.89
C ALA A 121 6.65 -6.35 -3.58
N ALA A 122 6.50 -5.68 -2.43
CA ALA A 122 6.45 -6.32 -1.13
C ALA A 122 5.30 -7.33 -1.04
N GLN A 123 4.09 -6.94 -1.43
CA GLN A 123 2.91 -7.80 -1.39
C GLN A 123 3.05 -9.02 -2.32
N SER A 124 3.70 -8.87 -3.48
CA SER A 124 3.76 -9.92 -4.50
C SER A 124 4.95 -10.87 -4.32
N ALA A 125 6.13 -10.34 -3.99
CA ALA A 125 7.36 -11.12 -3.85
C ALA A 125 7.65 -11.54 -2.40
N TYR A 126 7.14 -10.79 -1.41
CA TYR A 126 7.43 -10.99 0.02
C TYR A 126 6.14 -10.99 0.88
N PRO A 127 5.13 -11.84 0.54
CA PRO A 127 3.79 -11.76 1.13
C PRO A 127 3.76 -12.05 2.63
N ASN A 128 4.73 -12.79 3.17
CA ASN A 128 4.83 -13.05 4.61
C ASN A 128 5.22 -11.76 5.36
N GLN A 129 6.30 -11.11 4.93
CA GLN A 129 6.76 -9.85 5.50
C GLN A 129 5.69 -8.77 5.36
N TYR A 130 5.09 -8.64 4.18
CA TYR A 130 4.05 -7.65 3.92
C TYR A 130 2.84 -7.78 4.86
N ARG A 131 2.41 -9.01 5.19
CA ARG A 131 1.29 -9.24 6.13
C ARG A 131 1.57 -8.73 7.54
N GLU A 132 2.83 -8.65 7.94
CA GLU A 132 3.26 -8.12 9.23
C GLU A 132 3.20 -6.58 9.27
N TRP A 133 2.96 -5.90 8.15
CA TRP A 133 2.97 -4.45 8.09
C TRP A 133 1.61 -3.87 8.47
N SER A 134 1.63 -2.92 9.39
CA SER A 134 0.43 -2.21 9.86
C SER A 134 0.23 -0.88 9.16
N GLU A 135 1.31 -0.14 8.92
CA GLU A 135 1.28 1.22 8.39
C GLU A 135 2.48 1.47 7.48
N LEU A 136 2.30 2.39 6.53
CA LEU A 136 3.36 3.01 5.74
C LEU A 136 3.26 4.53 5.93
N SER A 137 4.26 5.14 6.57
CA SER A 137 4.35 6.60 6.67
C SER A 137 5.08 7.18 5.47
N LEU A 138 4.47 8.20 4.86
CA LEU A 138 5.07 9.00 3.78
C LEU A 138 5.70 10.30 4.26
N ARG A 139 5.77 10.53 5.59
CA ARG A 139 6.28 11.78 6.19
C ARG A 139 7.61 12.24 5.60
N ASP A 140 8.54 11.31 5.45
CA ASP A 140 9.89 11.55 4.97
C ASP A 140 10.06 11.13 3.49
N CYS A 141 8.98 10.80 2.78
CA CYS A 141 9.05 10.47 1.35
C CYS A 141 9.32 11.72 0.49
N PHE A 142 9.05 12.91 1.04
CA PHE A 142 9.08 14.19 0.34
C PHE A 142 10.44 14.91 0.52
N GLY A 143 11.46 14.47 -0.22
CA GLY A 143 12.69 15.23 -0.43
C GLY A 143 12.57 16.23 -1.58
N ALA A 144 13.59 17.08 -1.80
CA ALA A 144 13.65 17.93 -3.00
C ALA A 144 13.74 17.10 -4.31
N GLN A 145 14.17 15.85 -4.18
CA GLN A 145 14.24 14.77 -5.19
C GLN A 145 13.95 13.42 -4.50
N GLU A 146 13.50 12.41 -5.25
CA GLU A 146 13.26 11.04 -4.75
C GLU A 146 14.51 10.45 -4.05
N ASP A 147 15.71 10.84 -4.49
CA ASP A 147 17.02 10.41 -3.98
C ASP A 147 17.63 11.35 -2.92
N SER A 148 16.84 12.26 -2.36
CA SER A 148 17.37 13.24 -1.40
C SER A 148 17.92 12.53 -0.16
N PRO A 149 19.04 13.02 0.41
CA PRO A 149 19.52 12.53 1.69
C PRO A 149 18.41 12.66 2.75
N GLY A 150 18.03 11.54 3.37
CA GLY A 150 16.96 11.49 4.36
C GLY A 150 15.59 11.09 3.81
N SER A 151 15.40 11.00 2.49
CA SER A 151 14.15 10.47 1.92
C SER A 151 13.99 8.99 2.22
N ASN A 152 12.88 8.62 2.84
CA ASN A 152 12.65 7.25 3.28
C ASN A 152 11.17 6.84 3.33
N LEU A 153 10.94 5.54 3.20
CA LEU A 153 9.67 4.87 3.42
C LEU A 153 9.74 4.17 4.79
N ARG A 154 8.79 4.48 5.67
CA ARG A 154 8.75 3.93 7.03
C ARG A 154 7.59 2.99 7.20
N VAL A 155 7.89 1.74 7.49
CA VAL A 155 6.91 0.69 7.68
C VAL A 155 6.78 0.38 9.16
N THR A 156 5.60 0.57 9.74
CA THR A 156 5.28 0.13 11.11
C THR A 156 4.94 -1.36 11.10
N VAL A 157 5.59 -2.15 11.97
CA VAL A 157 5.34 -3.60 12.08
C VAL A 157 4.26 -3.88 13.13
N ARG A 158 3.32 -4.77 12.80
CA ARG A 158 2.24 -5.22 13.68
C ARG A 158 2.83 -5.88 14.91
N ARG A 159 2.57 -5.31 16.09
CA ARG A 159 3.03 -5.89 17.37
C ARG A 159 2.57 -7.34 17.57
N GLY A 160 1.32 -7.64 17.23
CA GLY A 160 0.75 -8.98 17.38
C GLY A 160 1.37 -10.05 16.47
N SER A 161 2.22 -9.67 15.50
CA SER A 161 2.94 -10.64 14.65
C SER A 161 4.30 -11.04 15.20
N GLN A 162 4.75 -10.43 16.31
CA GLN A 162 6.11 -10.59 16.82
C GLN A 162 6.17 -11.52 18.05
N PRO A 163 7.26 -12.28 18.22
CA PRO A 163 7.49 -13.07 19.43
C PRO A 163 7.56 -12.18 20.68
N ALA A 164 6.91 -12.61 21.76
CA ALA A 164 6.85 -11.87 23.02
C ALA A 164 8.13 -11.95 23.86
N ASP A 165 9.04 -12.87 23.53
CA ASP A 165 10.24 -13.20 24.30
C ASP A 165 11.50 -12.46 23.81
N ARG A 166 11.35 -11.47 22.92
CA ARG A 166 12.43 -10.60 22.45
C ARG A 166 11.98 -9.14 22.31
N ALA A 167 12.95 -8.26 22.10
CA ALA A 167 12.68 -6.86 21.79
C ALA A 167 11.79 -6.71 20.54
N VAL A 168 10.95 -5.67 20.56
CA VAL A 168 9.98 -5.39 19.50
C VAL A 168 10.66 -4.60 18.38
N LEU A 169 10.49 -5.05 17.15
CA LEU A 169 10.79 -4.24 15.97
C LEU A 169 9.59 -3.31 15.71
N THR A 170 9.74 -2.01 15.95
CA THR A 170 8.62 -1.08 15.78
C THR A 170 8.48 -0.60 14.34
N GLU A 171 9.60 -0.36 13.68
CA GLU A 171 9.63 0.25 12.35
C GLU A 171 10.77 -0.32 11.52
N ILE A 172 10.54 -0.43 10.21
CA ILE A 172 11.57 -0.71 9.21
C ILE A 172 11.66 0.51 8.29
N VAL A 173 12.87 1.02 8.10
CA VAL A 173 13.13 2.19 7.27
C VAL A 173 13.84 1.76 6.00
N PHE A 174 13.19 2.04 4.88
CA PHE A 174 13.69 1.81 3.53
C PHE A 174 14.08 3.13 2.87
N SER A 175 15.10 3.09 2.03
CA SER A 175 15.42 4.17 1.10
C SER A 175 14.39 4.20 -0.04
N THR A 176 13.89 5.39 -0.37
CA THR A 176 13.06 5.63 -1.57
C THR A 176 13.79 5.22 -2.87
N ALA A 177 15.12 5.32 -2.91
CA ALA A 177 15.93 4.99 -4.08
C ALA A 177 16.28 3.50 -4.22
N ASN A 178 16.42 2.78 -3.09
CA ASN A 178 17.04 1.46 -3.05
C ASN A 178 16.14 0.37 -2.43
N TRP A 179 14.86 0.66 -2.18
CA TRP A 179 13.94 -0.25 -1.50
C TRP A 179 13.86 -1.64 -2.14
N ARG A 180 14.08 -1.78 -3.47
CA ARG A 180 14.07 -3.08 -4.16
C ARG A 180 15.13 -4.03 -3.61
N ASN A 181 16.36 -3.54 -3.46
CA ASN A 181 17.47 -4.31 -2.92
C ASN A 181 17.29 -4.52 -1.41
N GLU A 182 16.78 -3.50 -0.70
CA GLU A 182 16.53 -3.58 0.73
C GLU A 182 15.44 -4.59 1.09
N LEU A 183 14.39 -4.74 0.28
CA LEU A 183 13.41 -5.83 0.44
C LEU A 183 14.08 -7.20 0.31
N ALA A 184 14.99 -7.38 -0.65
CA ALA A 184 15.74 -8.62 -0.79
C ALA A 184 16.65 -8.88 0.42
N ILE A 185 17.31 -7.84 0.95
CA ILE A 185 18.10 -7.92 2.19
C ILE A 185 17.21 -8.33 3.37
N LEU A 186 16.09 -7.64 3.57
CA LEU A 186 15.15 -7.93 4.65
C LEU A 186 14.67 -9.38 4.60
N SER A 187 14.37 -9.90 3.40
CA SER A 187 13.88 -11.28 3.23
C SER A 187 14.89 -12.36 3.63
N ARG A 188 16.19 -12.02 3.66
CA ARG A 188 17.30 -12.94 3.99
C ARG A 188 17.91 -12.66 5.35
N LEU A 189 17.46 -11.59 6.03
CA LEU A 189 18.01 -11.17 7.30
C LEU A 189 17.52 -12.08 8.43
N ASP A 190 18.44 -12.64 9.21
CA ASP A 190 18.12 -13.26 10.50
C ASP A 190 17.77 -12.18 11.53
N LEU A 191 16.55 -11.66 11.42
CA LEU A 191 16.06 -10.58 12.26
C LEU A 191 15.96 -11.00 13.73
N ASP A 192 15.53 -12.24 14.00
CA ASP A 192 15.39 -12.76 15.35
C ASP A 192 16.75 -12.91 16.04
N GLY A 193 17.73 -13.51 15.37
CA GLY A 193 19.09 -13.58 15.87
C GLY A 193 19.68 -12.18 16.10
N LEU A 194 19.39 -11.22 15.21
CA LEU A 194 19.86 -9.84 15.33
C LEU A 194 19.23 -9.13 16.54
N LEU A 195 17.94 -9.26 16.78
CA LEU A 195 17.24 -8.68 17.94
C LEU A 195 17.64 -9.33 19.28
N ARG A 196 18.09 -10.58 19.27
CA ARG A 196 18.57 -11.31 20.46
C ARG A 196 20.06 -11.14 20.75
N ARG A 197 20.80 -10.37 19.93
CA ARG A 197 22.26 -10.23 20.10
C ARG A 197 22.62 -9.70 21.50
N PRO A 198 23.62 -10.30 22.16
CA PRO A 198 24.19 -9.75 23.38
C PRO A 198 24.66 -8.31 23.14
N GLY A 199 24.13 -7.36 23.90
CA GLY A 199 24.36 -5.91 23.74
C GLY A 199 23.13 -5.12 23.25
N ASN A 200 22.13 -5.80 22.68
CA ASN A 200 20.84 -5.18 22.39
C ASN A 200 19.94 -5.21 23.63
N THR A 201 19.97 -4.14 24.42
CA THR A 201 19.25 -4.04 25.71
C THR A 201 17.96 -3.22 25.66
N ALA A 202 17.67 -2.54 24.54
CA ALA A 202 16.47 -1.72 24.43
C ALA A 202 15.22 -2.61 24.23
N PRO A 203 14.06 -2.20 24.76
CA PRO A 203 12.83 -2.98 24.63
C PRO A 203 12.26 -2.94 23.21
N ALA A 204 12.67 -1.96 22.41
CA ALA A 204 12.18 -1.75 21.06
C ALA A 204 13.26 -1.15 20.15
N TYR A 205 13.17 -1.47 18.87
CA TYR A 205 14.13 -1.07 17.86
C TYR A 205 13.47 -0.64 16.55
N VAL A 206 14.18 0.22 15.83
CA VAL A 206 13.96 0.56 14.42
C VAL A 206 15.05 -0.10 13.59
N LEU A 207 14.67 -0.86 12.58
CA LEU A 207 15.60 -1.45 11.61
C LEU A 207 15.82 -0.48 10.45
N LYS A 208 17.08 -0.12 10.20
CA LYS A 208 17.48 0.64 9.02
C LYS A 208 18.20 -0.31 8.08
N LEU A 209 17.76 -0.38 6.81
CA LEU A 209 18.27 -1.39 5.87
C LEU A 209 19.49 -0.91 5.07
N SER A 210 19.44 0.30 4.52
CA SER A 210 20.58 0.95 3.85
C SER A 210 20.28 2.42 3.59
N ILE A 211 20.04 3.22 4.65
CA ILE A 211 19.90 4.67 4.47
C ILE A 211 21.28 5.25 4.17
N GLN A 212 21.55 5.53 2.89
CA GLN A 212 22.77 6.22 2.48
C GLN A 212 22.82 7.61 3.14
N ASN A 213 23.62 7.74 4.20
CA ASN A 213 23.87 9.05 4.79
C ASN A 213 24.87 9.80 3.91
N ARG A 214 24.39 10.44 2.83
CA ARG A 214 25.23 11.15 1.86
C ARG A 214 25.89 12.42 2.45
N THR A 215 25.59 12.79 3.70
CA THR A 215 26.16 13.97 4.38
C THR A 215 27.26 13.63 5.39
N SER A 216 27.46 12.36 5.76
CA SER A 216 28.51 11.96 6.72
C SER A 216 29.66 11.25 6.03
N ALA A 217 30.90 11.69 6.29
CA ALA A 217 32.12 11.10 5.72
C ALA A 217 32.42 9.66 6.18
N ARG A 218 31.71 9.14 7.20
CA ARG A 218 31.95 7.80 7.75
C ARG A 218 30.81 6.87 7.34
N SER A 219 31.14 5.82 6.59
CA SER A 219 30.20 4.75 6.27
C SER A 219 29.78 4.02 7.55
N VAL A 220 28.48 3.94 7.81
CA VAL A 220 27.94 3.17 8.94
C VAL A 220 27.49 1.81 8.39
N PRO A 221 27.87 0.69 9.02
CA PRO A 221 27.42 -0.62 8.57
C PRO A 221 25.89 -0.72 8.68
N GLU A 222 25.27 -1.16 7.59
CA GLU A 222 23.85 -1.42 7.45
C GLU A 222 23.66 -2.86 6.93
N PRO A 223 22.57 -3.58 7.28
CA PRO A 223 21.44 -3.11 8.09
C PRO A 223 21.79 -2.99 9.59
N ARG A 224 21.18 -2.03 10.29
CA ARG A 224 21.39 -1.84 11.74
C ARG A 224 20.11 -1.60 12.52
N LEU A 225 20.13 -1.99 13.79
CA LEU A 225 19.10 -1.61 14.75
C LEU A 225 19.47 -0.31 15.47
N VAL A 226 18.48 0.55 15.62
CA VAL A 226 18.55 1.77 16.42
C VAL A 226 17.51 1.66 17.52
N PRO A 227 17.85 1.86 18.81
CA PRO A 227 16.85 1.87 19.87
C PRO A 227 15.71 2.82 19.54
N ALA A 228 14.47 2.33 19.67
CA ALA A 228 13.30 3.16 19.43
C ALA A 228 13.16 4.17 20.58
N THR A 229 13.04 5.45 20.26
CA THR A 229 12.66 6.46 21.25
C THR A 229 11.21 6.22 21.66
N PRO A 230 10.88 6.22 22.96
CA PRO A 230 9.48 6.22 23.40
C PRO A 230 8.75 7.39 22.73
N ARG A 231 7.65 7.10 22.03
CA ARG A 231 6.71 8.12 21.55
C ARG A 231 5.70 8.43 22.65
#